data_AF-A0A4D9DK31-F1
#
_entry.id   AF-A0A4D9DK31-F1
#
_cell.length_a   1.000
_cell.length_b   1.000
_cell.length_c   1.000
_cell.angle_alpha   90.00
_cell.angle_beta   90.00
_cell.angle_gamma   90.00
#
_symmetry.space_group_name_H-M   'P 1'
#
loop_
_entity.id
_entity.type
_entity.pdbx_description
1 polymer ?
#
loop_
_entity_poly.entity_id
_entity_poly.type
_entity_poly.pdbx_seq_one_letter_code
_entity_poly.pdbx_strand_id
1 'polypeptide(L)'
;MSFSRCLDPLASSSPPFSHLLSPPQDWTPADGSLVPHKDAPGTNLVYNQGGFFIVCSDLSCYLQTQSLKRGDGIEIWVLQPACQGRDHYLSDKGNPPNIYIIKGDSHWVVKDLTTDAEPQVHELHPNCRGGDQNMDCGSWFYIFFLEQGVMHRVLDMSTDEKGGDTLLKPECCKGSITLAPFPSQL
;
A
#
# COMPACT_ATOMS: atom_id res chain seq x y z
N MET A 1 -40.47 -43.81 25.61
CA MET A 1 -39.60 -44.25 24.50
C MET A 1 -38.40 -43.31 24.47
N SER A 2 -37.20 -43.88 24.57
CA SER A 2 -35.90 -43.20 24.65
C SER A 2 -35.14 -43.32 23.32
N PHE A 3 -34.03 -42.59 23.21
CA PHE A 3 -32.84 -42.63 22.31
C PHE A 3 -32.64 -41.25 21.64
N SER A 4 -31.64 -40.43 22.01
CA SER A 4 -30.16 -40.56 22.06
C SER A 4 -29.48 -39.92 20.83
N ARG A 5 -28.34 -39.29 21.13
CA ARG A 5 -27.42 -38.42 20.34
C ARG A 5 -26.85 -39.05 19.06
N CYS A 6 -26.41 -38.20 18.13
CA CYS A 6 -25.14 -38.32 17.39
C CYS A 6 -24.63 -36.91 16.95
N LEU A 7 -23.31 -36.73 17.02
CA LEU A 7 -22.50 -35.54 16.68
C LEU A 7 -21.92 -35.64 15.25
N ASP A 8 -21.81 -34.48 14.58
CA ASP A 8 -20.73 -33.97 13.67
C ASP A 8 -20.40 -34.66 12.31
N PRO A 9 -19.65 -34.02 11.34
CA PRO A 9 -19.44 -32.59 10.98
C PRO A 9 -19.31 -32.29 9.44
N LEU A 10 -18.99 -31.02 9.09
CA LEU A 10 -18.34 -30.48 7.86
C LEU A 10 -19.14 -30.32 6.54
N ALA A 11 -19.30 -29.07 6.09
CA ALA A 11 -18.63 -28.54 4.87
C ALA A 11 -18.96 -27.04 4.67
N SER A 12 -17.97 -26.18 4.93
CA SER A 12 -17.94 -24.78 4.49
C SER A 12 -17.72 -24.75 2.98
N SER A 13 -18.70 -24.25 2.22
CA SER A 13 -18.58 -24.08 0.78
C SER A 13 -18.04 -22.70 0.45
N SER A 14 -16.72 -22.58 0.27
CA SER A 14 -16.12 -21.45 -0.46
C SER A 14 -16.43 -21.58 -1.96
N PRO A 15 -16.75 -20.50 -2.69
CA PRO A 15 -16.99 -20.58 -4.13
C PRO A 15 -15.66 -20.76 -4.91
N PRO A 16 -15.67 -21.41 -6.09
CA PRO A 16 -14.46 -21.70 -6.85
C PRO A 16 -14.06 -20.49 -7.72
N PHE A 17 -12.95 -19.83 -7.37
CA PHE A 17 -12.27 -18.84 -8.23
C PHE A 17 -11.43 -19.53 -9.33
N SER A 18 -11.99 -20.50 -10.06
CA SER A 18 -11.22 -21.30 -11.04
C SER A 18 -11.30 -20.82 -12.49
N HIS A 19 -11.90 -19.66 -12.78
CA HIS A 19 -12.14 -19.23 -14.17
C HIS A 19 -11.63 -17.85 -14.59
N LEU A 20 -10.79 -17.16 -13.79
CA LEU A 20 -10.32 -15.80 -14.13
C LEU A 20 -8.79 -15.60 -14.11
N LEU A 21 -8.00 -16.59 -14.53
CA LEU A 21 -6.56 -16.38 -14.76
C LEU A 21 -6.15 -17.03 -16.08
N SER A 22 -6.26 -16.27 -17.17
CA SER A 22 -5.24 -16.40 -18.21
C SER A 22 -3.96 -15.80 -17.63
N PRO A 23 -2.82 -16.50 -17.68
CA PRO A 23 -1.59 -15.97 -17.12
C PRO A 23 -1.26 -14.63 -17.81
N PRO A 24 -0.99 -13.55 -17.07
CA PRO A 24 -0.54 -12.31 -17.68
C PRO A 24 0.78 -12.56 -18.41
N GLN A 25 0.94 -11.84 -19.51
CA GLN A 25 2.18 -11.65 -20.25
C GLN A 25 3.35 -11.43 -19.27
N ASP A 26 4.51 -12.05 -19.53
CA ASP A 26 5.68 -12.06 -18.64
C ASP A 26 6.08 -10.64 -18.18
N TRP A 27 5.78 -10.31 -16.91
CA TRP A 27 6.04 -8.99 -16.30
C TRP A 27 7.38 -8.93 -15.55
N THR A 28 8.23 -9.96 -15.66
CA THR A 28 9.45 -10.05 -14.86
C THR A 28 10.47 -8.98 -15.31
N PRO A 29 10.78 -7.95 -14.50
CA PRO A 29 11.87 -7.04 -14.83
C PRO A 29 13.18 -7.82 -14.73
N ALA A 30 13.96 -7.82 -15.82
CA ALA A 30 15.16 -8.65 -15.97
C ALA A 30 16.29 -8.33 -14.95
N ASP A 31 16.13 -7.28 -14.14
CA ASP A 31 17.15 -6.71 -13.27
C ASP A 31 16.70 -6.52 -11.81
N GLY A 32 15.50 -6.99 -11.43
CA GLY A 32 14.96 -6.79 -10.09
C GLY A 32 14.57 -5.33 -9.78
N SER A 33 14.38 -4.51 -10.81
CA SER A 33 13.80 -3.18 -10.68
C SER A 33 12.34 -3.24 -10.20
N LEU A 34 11.92 -2.23 -9.43
CA LEU A 34 10.50 -2.05 -9.13
C LEU A 34 9.77 -1.61 -10.40
N VAL A 35 8.64 -2.25 -10.69
CA VAL A 35 7.75 -1.85 -11.78
C VAL A 35 7.23 -0.44 -11.46
N PRO A 36 7.35 0.54 -12.38
CA PRO A 36 6.79 1.86 -12.17
C PRO A 36 5.29 1.78 -11.87
N HIS A 37 4.78 2.57 -10.92
CA HIS A 37 3.37 2.54 -10.51
C HIS A 37 2.39 2.68 -11.69
N LYS A 38 2.71 3.51 -12.69
CA LYS A 38 1.93 3.65 -13.93
C LYS A 38 1.70 2.32 -14.69
N ASP A 39 2.60 1.36 -14.51
CA ASP A 39 2.60 0.07 -15.20
C ASP A 39 1.97 -1.04 -14.32
N ALA A 40 1.70 -0.75 -13.04
CA ALA A 40 1.00 -1.63 -12.09
C ALA A 40 0.02 -0.84 -11.21
N PRO A 41 -0.99 -0.15 -11.81
CA PRO A 41 -1.91 0.69 -11.07
C PRO A 41 -2.68 -0.13 -10.02
N GLY A 42 -2.90 0.47 -8.85
CA GLY A 42 -3.60 -0.17 -7.74
C GLY A 42 -2.74 -1.13 -6.91
N THR A 43 -1.49 -1.42 -7.32
CA THR A 43 -0.55 -2.21 -6.51
C THR A 43 0.34 -1.30 -5.66
N ASN A 44 0.34 -1.52 -4.34
CA ASN A 44 1.17 -0.76 -3.40
C ASN A 44 1.87 -1.69 -2.41
N LEU A 45 3.13 -1.40 -2.09
CA LEU A 45 3.87 -2.10 -1.05
C LEU A 45 3.96 -1.22 0.20
N VAL A 46 3.42 -1.71 1.31
CA VAL A 46 3.41 -1.02 2.60
C VAL A 46 4.13 -1.89 3.63
N TYR A 47 4.91 -1.27 4.52
CA TYR A 47 5.57 -1.96 5.61
C TYR A 47 5.30 -1.27 6.93
N ASN A 48 4.88 -2.03 7.95
CA ASN A 48 4.74 -1.52 9.30
C ASN A 48 5.02 -2.62 10.34
N GLN A 49 4.65 -2.39 11.60
CA GLN A 49 4.87 -3.34 12.69
C GLN A 49 4.19 -4.70 12.47
N GLY A 50 3.14 -4.76 11.66
CA GLY A 50 2.45 -5.98 11.26
C GLY A 50 3.10 -6.75 10.10
N GLY A 51 4.20 -6.25 9.53
CA GLY A 51 4.93 -6.86 8.42
C GLY A 51 4.77 -6.10 7.10
N PHE A 52 4.87 -6.82 5.99
CA PHE A 52 4.68 -6.32 4.63
C PHE A 52 3.25 -6.56 4.17
N PHE A 53 2.70 -5.55 3.50
CA PHE A 53 1.38 -5.56 2.90
C PHE A 53 1.54 -5.24 1.41
N ILE A 54 1.13 -6.16 0.54
CA ILE A 54 1.00 -5.90 -0.89
C ILE A 54 -0.48 -5.64 -1.15
N VAL A 55 -0.85 -4.37 -1.26
CA VAL A 55 -2.23 -3.95 -1.50
C VAL A 55 -2.49 -4.00 -3.00
N CYS A 56 -3.50 -4.76 -3.42
CA CYS A 56 -3.99 -4.82 -4.80
C CYS A 56 -5.40 -4.21 -4.81
N SER A 57 -5.48 -2.88 -4.85
CA SER A 57 -6.73 -2.13 -4.67
C SER A 57 -7.73 -2.34 -5.81
N ASP A 58 -7.23 -2.67 -7.00
CA ASP A 58 -7.97 -3.08 -8.20
C ASP A 58 -8.66 -4.43 -8.02
N LEU A 59 -8.02 -5.35 -7.30
CA LEU A 59 -8.57 -6.66 -6.91
C LEU A 59 -9.32 -6.61 -5.56
N SER A 60 -9.41 -5.42 -4.94
CA SER A 60 -10.08 -5.22 -3.65
C SER A 60 -9.54 -6.10 -2.52
N CYS A 61 -8.25 -6.43 -2.56
CA CYS A 61 -7.60 -7.27 -1.56
C CYS A 61 -6.19 -6.79 -1.21
N TYR A 62 -5.62 -7.35 -0.16
CA TYR A 62 -4.20 -7.23 0.12
C TYR A 62 -3.64 -8.56 0.62
N LEU A 63 -2.35 -8.74 0.35
CA LEU A 63 -1.55 -9.83 0.88
C LEU A 63 -0.74 -9.31 2.06
N GLN A 64 -0.75 -10.02 3.18
CA GLN A 64 0.10 -9.76 4.34
C GLN A 64 1.15 -10.85 4.48
N THR A 65 2.39 -10.48 4.78
CA THR A 65 3.46 -11.43 5.12
C THR A 65 4.49 -10.81 6.05
N GLN A 66 5.12 -11.62 6.89
CA GLN A 66 6.25 -11.20 7.71
C GLN A 66 7.57 -11.13 6.92
N SER A 67 7.65 -11.80 5.76
CA SER A 67 8.88 -11.87 4.97
C SER A 67 8.61 -12.09 3.49
N LEU A 68 8.87 -11.05 2.69
CA LEU A 68 8.85 -11.16 1.22
C LEU A 68 9.86 -12.19 0.67
N LYS A 69 10.96 -12.46 1.40
CA LYS A 69 12.00 -13.39 0.95
C LYS A 69 11.60 -14.85 1.14
N ARG A 70 10.99 -15.16 2.29
CA ARG A 70 10.64 -16.54 2.65
C ARG A 70 9.24 -16.93 2.19
N GLY A 71 8.34 -15.96 2.05
CA GLY A 71 6.95 -16.22 1.72
C GLY A 71 6.20 -16.97 2.83
N ASP A 72 6.69 -16.90 4.06
CA ASP A 72 6.03 -17.54 5.20
C ASP A 72 4.95 -16.62 5.78
N GLY A 73 3.88 -17.22 6.33
CA GLY A 73 2.79 -16.49 6.96
C GLY A 73 2.07 -15.56 5.98
N ILE A 74 1.90 -16.00 4.74
CA ILE A 74 1.13 -15.28 3.72
C ILE A 74 -0.36 -15.46 4.02
N GLU A 75 -1.04 -14.34 4.21
CA GLU A 75 -2.48 -14.28 4.33
C GLU A 75 -3.02 -13.30 3.29
N ILE A 76 -4.19 -13.61 2.73
CA ILE A 76 -4.88 -12.75 1.78
C ILE A 76 -6.17 -12.30 2.44
N TRP A 77 -6.38 -10.99 2.44
CA TRP A 77 -7.49 -10.34 3.10
C TRP A 77 -8.25 -9.47 2.11
N VAL A 78 -9.57 -9.42 2.27
CA VAL A 78 -10.43 -8.52 1.48
C VAL A 78 -10.36 -7.13 2.09
N LEU A 79 -10.14 -6.11 1.25
CA LEU A 79 -10.20 -4.72 1.68
C LEU A 79 -11.64 -4.36 2.05
N GLN A 80 -11.81 -3.57 3.12
CA GLN A 80 -13.09 -2.91 3.38
C GLN A 80 -13.50 -2.06 2.18
N PRO A 81 -14.80 -1.99 1.85
CA PRO A 81 -15.27 -1.22 0.69
C PRO A 81 -14.79 0.24 0.68
N ALA A 82 -14.69 0.88 1.85
CA ALA A 82 -14.15 2.24 1.98
C ALA A 82 -12.68 2.34 1.55
N CYS A 83 -11.92 1.26 1.67
CA CYS A 83 -10.50 1.16 1.37
C CYS A 83 -10.20 0.65 -0.04
N GLN A 84 -11.20 0.39 -0.90
CA GLN A 84 -11.00 -0.18 -2.25
C GLN A 84 -10.82 0.89 -3.35
N GLY A 85 -10.11 0.54 -4.44
CA GLY A 85 -9.99 1.39 -5.64
C GLY A 85 -9.36 2.76 -5.39
N ARG A 86 -8.27 2.77 -4.63
CA ARG A 86 -7.52 3.98 -4.23
C ARG A 86 -6.13 3.97 -4.86
N ASP A 87 -5.51 5.14 -4.92
CA ASP A 87 -4.33 5.40 -5.74
C ASP A 87 -3.06 4.93 -5.03
N HIS A 88 -2.91 5.33 -3.75
CA HIS A 88 -1.74 5.00 -2.94
C HIS A 88 -2.10 4.58 -1.52
N TYR A 89 -1.25 3.71 -0.96
CA TYR A 89 -1.32 3.25 0.42
C TYR A 89 0.06 3.38 1.05
N LEU A 90 0.13 3.84 2.29
CA LEU A 90 1.36 3.98 3.06
C LEU A 90 1.02 3.88 4.56
N SER A 91 2.01 3.64 5.40
CA SER A 91 1.79 3.44 6.83
C SER A 91 2.82 4.19 7.64
N ASP A 92 2.43 4.84 8.73
CA ASP A 92 3.44 5.40 9.64
C ASP A 92 4.04 4.33 10.56
N LYS A 93 5.04 4.76 11.34
CA LYS A 93 5.69 3.95 12.39
C LYS A 93 5.00 4.06 13.76
N GLY A 94 3.78 4.59 13.81
CA GLY A 94 3.00 4.71 15.05
C GLY A 94 2.74 3.37 15.72
N ASN A 95 2.28 3.41 16.97
CA ASN A 95 1.87 2.21 17.71
C ASN A 95 0.50 2.44 18.39
N PRO A 96 -0.60 1.91 17.83
CA PRO A 96 -0.68 1.16 16.57
C PRO A 96 -0.44 2.08 15.36
N PRO A 97 0.11 1.55 14.24
CA PRO A 97 0.37 2.34 13.05
C PRO A 97 -0.94 2.91 12.47
N ASN A 98 -0.85 4.08 11.85
CA ASN A 98 -1.89 4.55 10.94
C ASN A 98 -1.58 4.10 9.52
N ILE A 99 -2.62 3.75 8.77
CA ILE A 99 -2.55 3.50 7.34
C ILE A 99 -3.21 4.68 6.64
N TYR A 100 -2.44 5.34 5.79
CA TYR A 100 -2.90 6.47 4.99
C TYR A 100 -3.22 5.95 3.60
N ILE A 101 -4.40 6.30 3.12
CA ILE A 101 -4.91 5.89 1.82
C ILE A 101 -5.17 7.17 1.04
N ILE A 102 -4.52 7.34 -0.11
CA ILE A 102 -4.64 8.56 -0.92
C ILE A 102 -5.53 8.28 -2.12
N LYS A 103 -6.44 9.22 -2.43
CA LYS A 103 -7.19 9.24 -3.69
C LYS A 103 -7.49 10.67 -4.11
N GLY A 104 -7.00 11.03 -5.29
CA GLY A 104 -7.09 12.40 -5.81
C GLY A 104 -6.52 13.41 -4.81
N ASP A 105 -7.33 14.39 -4.43
CA ASP A 105 -6.92 15.53 -3.59
C ASP A 105 -7.15 15.30 -2.09
N SER A 106 -7.39 14.05 -1.67
CA SER A 106 -7.71 13.72 -0.28
C SER A 106 -7.00 12.46 0.16
N HIS A 107 -6.86 12.32 1.47
CA HIS A 107 -6.42 11.09 2.09
C HIS A 107 -7.34 10.68 3.25
N TRP A 108 -7.31 9.39 3.52
CA TRP A 108 -8.04 8.72 4.56
C TRP A 108 -7.06 8.11 5.52
N VAL A 109 -7.36 8.20 6.82
CA VAL A 109 -6.58 7.55 7.86
C VAL A 109 -7.42 6.42 8.44
N VAL A 110 -6.88 5.20 8.40
CA VAL A 110 -7.47 4.00 9.01
C VAL A 110 -6.48 3.31 9.92
N LYS A 111 -7.00 2.49 10.85
CA LYS A 111 -6.19 1.58 11.64
C LYS A 111 -6.14 0.16 11.08
N ASP A 112 -7.15 -0.22 10.31
CA ASP A 112 -7.31 -1.58 9.79
C ASP A 112 -7.98 -1.57 8.41
N LEU A 113 -7.30 -2.14 7.42
CA LEU A 113 -7.80 -2.23 6.05
C LEU A 113 -9.00 -3.18 5.90
N THR A 114 -9.27 -4.04 6.88
CA THR A 114 -10.31 -5.08 6.87
C THR A 114 -11.51 -4.79 7.75
N THR A 115 -11.46 -3.80 8.64
CA THR A 115 -12.60 -3.52 9.55
C THR A 115 -12.99 -2.05 9.64
N ASP A 116 -12.09 -1.13 9.29
CA ASP A 116 -12.34 0.30 9.46
C ASP A 116 -13.29 0.83 8.37
N ALA A 117 -14.54 1.08 8.76
CA ALA A 117 -15.61 1.47 7.86
C ALA A 117 -15.83 3.00 7.76
N GLU A 118 -15.32 3.76 8.74
CA GLU A 118 -15.50 5.21 8.85
C GLU A 118 -14.14 5.93 8.95
N PRO A 119 -13.34 5.91 7.88
CA PRO A 119 -12.04 6.55 7.87
C PRO A 119 -12.15 8.06 8.12
N GLN A 120 -11.19 8.62 8.86
CA GLN A 120 -11.03 10.06 8.96
C GLN A 120 -10.55 10.60 7.61
N VAL A 121 -11.29 11.57 7.06
CA VAL A 121 -11.01 12.14 5.74
C VAL A 121 -10.38 13.52 5.90
N HIS A 122 -9.28 13.74 5.20
CA HIS A 122 -8.56 15.00 5.18
C HIS A 122 -8.26 15.40 3.74
N GLU A 123 -8.40 16.69 3.44
CA GLU A 123 -7.89 17.23 2.18
C GLU A 123 -6.36 17.29 2.23
N LEU A 124 -5.72 16.93 1.11
CA LEU A 124 -4.30 17.17 0.94
C LEU A 124 -4.05 18.66 0.77
N HIS A 125 -2.95 19.15 1.32
CA HIS A 125 -2.44 20.47 0.99
C HIS A 125 -2.15 20.55 -0.53
N PRO A 126 -2.35 21.69 -1.21
CA PRO A 126 -2.08 21.81 -2.64
C PRO A 126 -0.71 21.31 -3.10
N ASN A 127 0.33 21.51 -2.29
CA ASN A 127 1.69 21.03 -2.59
C ASN A 127 1.87 19.50 -2.47
N CYS A 128 0.92 18.82 -1.83
CA CYS A 128 0.93 17.38 -1.61
C CYS A 128 0.00 16.62 -2.57
N ARG A 129 -0.66 17.31 -3.51
CA ARG A 129 -1.62 16.72 -4.46
C ARG A 129 -0.92 16.27 -5.74
N GLY A 130 -1.42 15.21 -6.37
CA GLY A 130 -0.98 14.80 -7.70
C GLY A 130 0.42 14.17 -7.76
N GLY A 131 0.93 13.65 -6.65
CA GLY A 131 2.18 12.89 -6.65
C GLY A 131 2.05 11.57 -7.40
N ASP A 132 3.08 11.19 -8.15
CA ASP A 132 3.13 9.92 -8.90
C ASP A 132 3.41 8.73 -7.98
N GLN A 133 4.19 8.96 -6.92
CA GLN A 133 4.51 7.95 -5.90
C GLN A 133 4.56 8.61 -4.53
N ASN A 134 4.15 7.84 -3.51
CA ASN A 134 4.13 8.29 -2.13
C ASN A 134 4.80 7.23 -1.25
N MET A 135 5.61 7.67 -0.30
CA MET A 135 6.32 6.80 0.63
C MET A 135 6.43 7.48 2.00
N ASP A 136 6.40 6.70 3.07
CA ASP A 136 6.82 7.15 4.39
C ASP A 136 8.29 6.77 4.67
N CYS A 137 9.03 7.63 5.37
CA CYS A 137 10.28 7.24 6.00
C CYS A 137 10.47 7.97 7.32
N GLY A 138 10.39 7.20 8.41
CA GLY A 138 10.49 7.77 9.75
C GLY A 138 9.22 8.52 10.12
N SER A 139 9.31 9.84 10.28
CA SER A 139 8.16 10.71 10.55
C SER A 139 7.79 11.59 9.35
N TRP A 140 8.42 11.36 8.20
CA TRP A 140 8.23 12.17 7.00
C TRP A 140 7.49 11.38 5.93
N PHE A 141 6.60 12.07 5.24
CA PHE A 141 6.02 11.64 3.98
C PHE A 141 6.84 12.23 2.83
N TYR A 142 7.03 11.43 1.79
CA TYR A 142 7.77 11.76 0.59
C TYR A 142 6.86 11.55 -0.61
N ILE A 143 6.67 12.63 -1.37
CA ILE A 143 5.79 12.70 -2.52
C ILE A 143 6.67 12.96 -3.73
N PHE A 144 6.65 12.05 -4.69
CA PHE A 144 7.49 12.10 -5.87
C PHE A 144 6.67 12.61 -7.06
N PHE A 145 7.12 13.73 -7.62
CA PHE A 145 6.63 14.32 -8.87
C PHE A 145 7.66 14.00 -9.96
N LEU A 146 7.58 12.81 -10.54
CA LEU A 146 8.59 12.23 -11.41
C LEU A 146 8.76 13.03 -12.71
N GLU A 147 7.66 13.51 -13.30
CA GLU A 147 7.72 14.36 -14.51
C GLU A 147 8.38 15.71 -14.23
N GLN A 148 8.18 16.24 -13.02
CA GLN A 148 8.78 17.51 -12.58
C GLN A 148 10.23 17.31 -12.10
N GLY A 149 10.64 16.08 -11.83
CA GLY A 149 11.94 15.77 -11.25
C GLY A 149 12.09 16.29 -9.82
N VAL A 150 11.00 16.31 -9.04
CA VAL A 150 10.98 16.86 -7.67
C VAL A 150 10.48 15.80 -6.70
N MET A 151 11.11 15.72 -5.53
CA MET A 151 10.61 15.04 -4.35
C MET A 151 10.25 16.10 -3.32
N HIS A 152 8.99 16.12 -2.91
CA HIS A 152 8.49 16.97 -1.84
C HIS A 152 8.42 16.15 -0.55
N ARG A 153 8.97 16.67 0.55
CA ARG A 153 8.92 16.02 1.87
C ARG A 153 8.07 16.85 2.84
N VAL A 154 7.30 16.19 3.69
CA VAL A 154 6.39 16.85 4.63
C VAL A 154 6.17 16.02 5.90
N LEU A 155 5.86 16.66 7.04
CA LEU A 155 5.44 15.96 8.27
C LEU A 155 3.93 15.66 8.31
N ASP A 156 3.12 16.51 7.69
CA ASP A 156 1.66 16.37 7.59
C ASP A 156 1.20 16.80 6.19
N MET A 157 0.64 15.85 5.44
CA MET A 157 0.19 16.04 4.07
C MET A 157 -1.04 16.97 3.95
N SER A 158 -1.74 17.26 5.04
CA SER A 158 -2.91 18.16 5.07
C SER A 158 -2.51 19.63 5.18
N THR A 159 -1.38 19.89 5.85
CA THR A 159 -0.96 21.25 6.24
C THR A 159 0.34 21.71 5.60
N ASP A 160 1.04 20.81 4.90
CA ASP A 160 2.39 21.05 4.38
C ASP A 160 3.41 21.39 5.49
N GLU A 161 3.26 20.73 6.64
CA GLU A 161 4.10 21.01 7.79
C GLU A 161 5.58 20.69 7.49
N LYS A 162 6.42 21.73 7.59
CA LYS A 162 7.87 21.68 7.28
C LYS A 162 8.16 21.17 5.87
N GLY A 163 7.25 21.45 4.94
CA GLY A 163 7.37 21.18 3.51
C GLY A 163 8.70 21.60 2.91
N GLY A 164 9.23 20.80 1.99
CA GLY A 164 10.41 21.17 1.23
C GLY A 164 10.68 20.29 0.03
N ASP A 165 11.08 20.94 -1.06
CA ASP A 165 11.39 20.28 -2.32
C ASP A 165 12.87 19.92 -2.42
N THR A 166 13.15 18.78 -3.04
CA THR A 166 14.50 18.36 -3.43
C THR A 166 14.46 17.89 -4.87
N LEU A 167 15.38 18.38 -5.69
CA LEU A 167 15.53 17.90 -7.05
C LEU A 167 15.96 16.44 -7.06
N LEU A 168 15.20 15.63 -7.79
CA LEU A 168 15.55 14.25 -8.06
C LEU A 168 16.75 14.19 -9.01
N LYS A 169 17.60 13.20 -8.80
CA LYS A 169 18.59 12.85 -9.81
C LYS A 169 17.86 12.28 -11.03
N PRO A 170 18.35 12.51 -12.26
CA PRO A 170 17.69 12.04 -13.48
C PRO A 170 17.37 10.54 -13.50
N GLU A 171 18.18 9.72 -12.81
CA GLU A 171 17.95 8.28 -12.72
C GLU A 171 16.73 7.92 -11.88
N CYS A 172 16.40 8.72 -10.85
CA CYS A 172 15.25 8.51 -9.98
C CYS A 172 13.93 8.88 -10.66
N CYS A 173 13.95 9.75 -11.67
CA CYS A 173 12.75 10.16 -12.42
C CYS A 173 12.15 9.04 -13.28
N LYS A 174 12.87 7.92 -13.48
CA LYS A 174 12.41 6.78 -14.30
C LYS A 174 11.51 5.79 -13.55
N GLY A 175 11.15 6.08 -12.30
CA GLY A 175 10.28 5.23 -11.48
C GLY A 175 10.97 4.02 -10.85
N SER A 176 12.25 3.78 -11.16
CA SER A 176 13.08 2.80 -10.44
C SER A 176 13.62 3.44 -9.15
N ILE A 177 12.83 3.43 -8.08
CA ILE A 177 13.37 3.69 -6.75
C ILE A 177 14.06 2.40 -6.30
N THR A 178 15.35 2.27 -6.60
CA THR A 178 16.17 1.31 -5.87
C THR A 178 16.17 1.78 -4.42
N LEU A 179 15.66 0.95 -3.50
CA LEU A 179 15.85 1.11 -2.05
C LEU A 179 17.35 0.91 -1.74
N ALA A 180 18.20 1.82 -2.22
CA ALA A 180 19.52 1.97 -1.68
C ALA A 180 19.33 2.45 -0.23
N PRO A 181 20.09 1.90 0.73
CA PRO A 181 20.06 2.41 2.09
C PRO A 181 20.36 3.92 2.03
N PHE A 182 19.38 4.74 2.43
CA PHE A 182 19.63 6.15 2.68
C PHE A 182 20.85 6.23 3.60
N PRO A 183 21.92 6.96 3.23
CA PRO A 183 23.07 7.09 4.11
C PRO A 183 22.58 7.72 5.42
N SER A 184 22.64 6.92 6.47
CA SER A 184 22.31 7.32 7.83
C SER A 184 23.38 8.27 8.33
N GLN A 185 23.30 9.53 7.92
CA GLN A 185 24.01 10.64 8.55
C GLN A 185 23.16 11.92 8.47
N LEU A 186 22.43 12.18 9.55
CA LEU A 186 22.23 13.50 10.15
C LEU A 186 22.25 13.31 11.68
#